data_AF-A0A0R0C365-F1
#
_entry.id   AF-A0A0R0C365-F1
#
_cell.length_a   1.000
_cell.length_b   1.000
_cell.length_c   1.000
_cell.angle_alpha   90.00
_cell.angle_beta   90.00
_cell.angle_gamma   90.00
#
_symmetry.space_group_name_H-M   'P 1'
#
loop_
_entity.id
_entity.type
_entity.pdbx_description
1 polymer ?
#
loop_
_entity_poly.entity_id
_entity_poly.type
_entity_poly.pdbx_seq_one_letter_code
_entity_poly.pdbx_strand_id
1 'polypeptide(L)'
;MQPVRPWRQGCAHHRRPRRAGAVSGPIMRGVLLGVVVTLAACKPAEPEVAPAVVPAPEAVSAPVLAAAAAPVPAQTAAAATSADLGRLGELRINAPFGKAPGDKAFVSAGMRELMEGDCEYYDGGSLPKGMSMMVIADQIARFEMDVADDPSIKVDTRPVDAPALPYGLWVGMSAIEAKRRLPAGAVTSPHAYASPDGDYLTWTDKANNLAIRLETLNGLVTSIYWGQPEAVELIEGCA
;
A
#
# COMPACT_ATOMS: atom_id res chain seq x y z
N MET A 1 44.41 0.28 -10.20
CA MET A 1 43.18 1.11 -10.18
C MET A 1 42.50 0.97 -11.53
N GLN A 2 41.37 0.28 -11.60
CA GLN A 2 40.55 0.15 -12.81
C GLN A 2 39.26 0.98 -12.64
N PRO A 3 38.73 1.61 -13.71
CA PRO A 3 37.55 2.45 -13.63
C PRO A 3 36.27 1.61 -13.59
N VAL A 4 35.43 1.86 -12.59
CA VAL A 4 34.09 1.26 -12.47
C VAL A 4 33.15 1.97 -13.43
N ARG A 5 32.48 1.22 -14.31
CA ARG A 5 31.45 1.73 -15.22
C ARG A 5 30.14 1.98 -14.44
N PRO A 6 29.37 3.04 -14.75
CA PRO A 6 28.08 3.27 -14.14
C PRO A 6 27.06 2.23 -14.68
N TRP A 7 26.47 1.47 -13.76
CA TRP A 7 25.42 0.51 -14.07
C TRP A 7 24.08 1.26 -14.21
N ARG A 8 23.39 1.04 -15.33
CA ARG A 8 22.08 1.63 -15.60
C ARG A 8 21.02 0.96 -14.73
N GLN A 9 20.17 1.79 -14.13
CA GLN A 9 18.94 1.41 -13.45
C GLN A 9 18.03 0.58 -14.36
N GLY A 10 17.62 -0.58 -13.89
CA GLY A 10 16.49 -1.35 -14.40
C GLY A 10 15.74 -1.90 -13.20
N CYS A 11 14.52 -1.41 -12.99
CA CYS A 11 13.61 -1.87 -11.94
C CYS A 11 13.35 -3.36 -12.12
N ALA A 12 13.80 -4.18 -11.18
CA ALA A 12 13.45 -5.60 -11.13
C ALA A 12 12.09 -5.77 -10.46
N HIS A 13 11.01 -5.45 -11.19
CA HIS A 13 9.70 -6.01 -10.88
C HIS A 13 9.60 -7.35 -11.61
N HIS A 14 9.76 -8.46 -10.88
CA HIS A 14 9.50 -9.79 -11.41
C HIS A 14 7.98 -9.98 -11.62
N ARG A 15 7.45 -9.48 -12.73
CA ARG A 15 6.17 -9.93 -13.29
C ARG A 15 6.40 -11.22 -14.10
N ARG A 16 5.77 -12.33 -13.70
CA ARG A 16 5.64 -13.52 -14.56
C ARG A 16 4.80 -13.21 -15.81
N PRO A 17 5.16 -13.72 -17.00
CA PRO A 17 4.42 -13.47 -18.23
C PRO A 17 3.22 -14.42 -18.39
N ARG A 18 2.04 -13.87 -18.70
CA ARG A 18 0.89 -14.59 -19.26
C ARG A 18 1.14 -14.85 -20.75
N ARG A 19 0.98 -16.10 -21.20
CA ARG A 19 0.96 -16.47 -22.62
C ARG A 19 -0.23 -15.82 -23.33
N ALA A 20 0.03 -15.06 -24.39
CA ALA A 20 -0.91 -14.82 -25.47
C ALA A 20 -0.13 -14.91 -26.79
N GLY A 21 -0.68 -15.67 -27.74
CA GLY A 21 -0.04 -15.94 -29.01
C GLY A 21 -0.13 -14.79 -30.01
N ALA A 22 0.66 -14.99 -31.06
CA ALA A 22 0.48 -14.53 -32.43
C ALA A 22 1.27 -13.29 -32.92
N VAL A 23 1.88 -13.55 -34.08
CA VAL A 23 2.26 -12.68 -35.21
C VAL A 23 3.60 -11.94 -35.14
N SER A 24 4.55 -12.54 -35.87
CA SER A 24 5.80 -11.96 -36.34
C SER A 24 5.56 -10.81 -37.33
N GLY A 25 6.25 -9.68 -37.14
CA GLY A 25 6.37 -8.60 -38.13
C GLY A 25 7.75 -7.93 -38.02
N PRO A 26 8.47 -7.65 -39.12
CA PRO A 26 9.87 -7.21 -39.05
C PRO A 26 10.06 -5.68 -38.98
N ILE A 27 10.91 -5.29 -38.02
CA ILE A 27 12.07 -4.36 -38.09
C ILE A 27 11.99 -3.14 -39.04
N MET A 28 11.95 -1.94 -38.47
CA MET A 28 12.42 -0.69 -39.11
C MET A 28 13.76 -0.24 -38.52
N ARG A 29 14.69 0.11 -39.42
CA ARG A 29 15.97 0.79 -39.18
C ARG A 29 15.85 2.28 -39.57
N GLY A 30 16.56 3.16 -38.86
CA GLY A 30 16.85 4.56 -39.26
C GLY A 30 16.97 5.48 -38.04
N VAL A 31 18.16 5.77 -37.50
CA VAL A 31 19.25 6.68 -37.95
C VAL A 31 18.95 8.18 -37.70
N LEU A 32 19.51 8.67 -36.59
CA LEU A 32 20.37 9.87 -36.37
C LEU A 32 19.89 11.34 -36.53
N LEU A 33 20.58 12.16 -35.71
CA LEU A 33 20.97 13.59 -35.83
C LEU A 33 19.92 14.63 -35.39
N GLY A 34 20.14 15.33 -34.27
CA GLY A 34 20.80 16.65 -34.20
C GLY A 34 19.70 17.74 -34.04
N VAL A 35 19.80 18.91 -33.39
CA VAL A 35 20.88 19.79 -32.94
C VAL A 35 20.17 20.99 -32.25
N VAL A 36 20.80 21.56 -31.20
CA VAL A 36 20.80 22.99 -30.76
C VAL A 36 19.56 23.66 -30.13
N VAL A 37 19.72 23.92 -28.81
CA VAL A 37 19.55 25.18 -28.03
C VAL A 37 18.70 26.33 -28.61
N THR A 38 17.72 26.80 -27.83
CA THR A 38 17.53 28.25 -27.51
C THR A 38 16.81 28.42 -26.17
N LEU A 39 17.38 29.27 -25.32
CA LEU A 39 16.78 29.80 -24.09
C LEU A 39 15.78 30.90 -24.46
N ALA A 40 14.53 30.77 -24.04
CA ALA A 40 13.56 31.87 -24.03
C ALA A 40 12.93 31.96 -22.63
N ALA A 41 13.34 32.99 -21.88
CA ALA A 41 12.77 33.34 -20.60
C ALA A 41 11.41 34.04 -20.82
N CYS A 42 10.31 33.42 -20.39
CA CYS A 42 9.03 34.10 -20.21
C CYS A 42 8.78 34.28 -18.70
N LYS A 43 8.93 35.52 -18.24
CA LYS A 43 8.43 35.95 -16.93
C LYS A 43 6.90 36.14 -17.02
N PRO A 44 6.10 35.60 -16.09
CA PRO A 44 4.76 36.09 -15.85
C PRO A 44 4.84 37.40 -15.06
N ALA A 45 4.07 38.40 -15.48
CA ALA A 45 3.89 39.66 -14.78
C ALA A 45 2.46 39.73 -14.25
N GLU A 46 2.31 39.81 -12.92
CA GLU A 46 1.13 40.30 -12.19
C GLU A 46 1.70 40.82 -10.85
N PRO A 47 1.31 42.00 -10.33
CA PRO A 47 -0.06 42.27 -9.88
C PRO A 47 -0.54 43.73 -9.98
N GLU A 48 -1.87 43.93 -10.00
CA GLU A 48 -2.44 45.21 -9.57
C GLU A 48 -3.62 44.98 -8.62
N VAL A 49 -3.41 45.41 -7.37
CA VAL A 49 -4.42 45.52 -6.32
C VAL A 49 -4.84 46.98 -6.26
N ALA A 50 -6.15 47.25 -6.32
CA ALA A 50 -6.72 48.46 -5.79
C ALA A 50 -8.01 48.15 -4.98
N PRO A 51 -8.18 48.75 -3.79
CA PRO A 51 -9.22 48.40 -2.84
C PRO A 51 -10.51 49.22 -3.04
N ALA A 52 -11.65 48.68 -2.64
CA ALA A 52 -12.85 49.48 -2.39
C ALA A 52 -13.55 49.01 -1.12
N VAL A 53 -13.90 50.03 -0.33
CA VAL A 53 -14.34 50.05 1.06
C VAL A 53 -15.77 49.52 1.24
N VAL A 54 -16.00 48.92 2.41
CA VAL A 54 -17.26 48.39 2.96
C VAL A 54 -18.25 49.52 3.27
N PRO A 55 -19.57 49.26 3.21
CA PRO A 55 -20.39 49.59 4.38
C PRO A 55 -21.32 48.44 4.80
N ALA A 56 -21.42 48.24 6.12
CA ALA A 56 -22.42 47.41 6.77
C ALA A 56 -23.80 48.09 6.75
N PRO A 57 -24.87 47.31 6.80
CA PRO A 57 -25.96 47.68 7.70
C PRO A 57 -26.38 46.54 8.64
N GLU A 58 -26.91 46.99 9.76
CA GLU A 58 -27.32 46.28 10.96
C GLU A 58 -28.47 45.29 10.75
N ALA A 59 -28.59 44.42 11.76
CA ALA A 59 -29.52 43.33 11.91
C ALA A 59 -31.00 43.73 11.81
N VAL A 60 -31.79 42.82 11.21
CA VAL A 60 -33.21 42.68 11.49
C VAL A 60 -33.47 41.19 11.76
N SER A 61 -34.00 40.90 12.94
CA SER A 61 -34.29 39.55 13.43
C SER A 61 -35.72 39.09 13.09
N ALA A 62 -35.84 37.75 13.02
CA ALA A 62 -37.01 36.88 13.27
C ALA A 62 -37.91 36.48 12.07
N PRO A 63 -38.66 35.35 12.15
CA PRO A 63 -38.30 34.04 12.73
C PRO A 63 -38.68 32.83 11.83
N VAL A 64 -37.96 31.72 12.06
CA VAL A 64 -38.40 30.30 12.08
C VAL A 64 -39.24 29.74 10.91
N LEU A 65 -38.61 28.82 10.15
CA LEU A 65 -39.22 27.50 9.90
C LEU A 65 -38.13 26.44 9.97
N ALA A 66 -38.00 25.86 11.16
CA ALA A 66 -37.23 24.64 11.39
C ALA A 66 -37.95 23.48 10.69
N ALA A 67 -37.52 23.15 9.48
CA ALA A 67 -37.76 21.82 8.95
C ALA A 67 -36.92 20.87 9.80
N ALA A 68 -37.59 20.08 10.63
CA ALA A 68 -37.00 19.00 11.39
C ALA A 68 -36.33 18.02 10.43
N ALA A 69 -35.04 18.21 10.17
CA ALA A 69 -34.19 17.13 9.69
C ALA A 69 -34.18 16.10 10.82
N ALA A 70 -34.95 15.02 10.64
CA ALA A 70 -34.80 13.84 11.45
C ALA A 70 -33.30 13.53 11.52
N PRO A 71 -32.74 13.24 12.71
CA PRO A 71 -31.36 12.82 12.78
C PRO A 71 -31.28 11.55 11.93
N VAL A 72 -30.65 11.66 10.76
CA VAL A 72 -30.07 10.49 10.11
C VAL A 72 -29.23 9.90 11.23
N PRO A 73 -29.55 8.68 11.72
CA PRO A 73 -28.73 8.11 12.75
C PRO A 73 -27.33 8.16 12.17
N ALA A 74 -26.44 8.89 12.82
CA ALA A 74 -25.03 8.73 12.61
C ALA A 74 -24.87 7.22 12.75
N GLN A 75 -24.71 6.54 11.60
CA GLN A 75 -24.31 5.16 11.61
C GLN A 75 -23.06 5.23 12.44
N THR A 76 -23.17 4.74 13.65
CA THR A 76 -22.05 4.44 14.51
C THR A 76 -21.18 3.60 13.60
N ALA A 77 -20.20 4.24 12.97
CA ALA A 77 -19.13 3.57 12.29
C ALA A 77 -18.58 2.73 13.43
N ALA A 78 -18.98 1.46 13.44
CA ALA A 78 -18.60 0.51 14.45
C ALA A 78 -17.10 0.71 14.54
N ALA A 79 -16.65 1.24 15.68
CA ALA A 79 -15.25 1.49 15.92
C ALA A 79 -14.56 0.20 15.53
N ALA A 80 -13.77 0.25 14.44
CA ALA A 80 -13.09 -0.91 13.90
C ALA A 80 -12.46 -1.59 15.11
N THR A 81 -12.93 -2.81 15.43
CA THR A 81 -12.44 -3.51 16.60
C THR A 81 -10.93 -3.55 16.48
N SER A 82 -10.29 -2.88 17.43
CA SER A 82 -8.90 -3.05 17.76
C SER A 82 -8.52 -4.53 17.67
N ALA A 83 -7.41 -4.80 16.99
CA ALA A 83 -6.64 -6.02 17.12
C ALA A 83 -7.39 -7.32 16.77
N ASP A 84 -7.25 -7.75 15.53
CA ASP A 84 -6.83 -9.13 15.38
C ASP A 84 -5.71 -9.22 14.35
N LEU A 85 -4.52 -8.78 14.75
CA LEU A 85 -3.29 -9.07 14.00
C LEU A 85 -3.04 -10.59 13.92
N GLY A 86 -3.68 -11.37 14.78
CA GLY A 86 -3.49 -12.81 14.86
C GLY A 86 -4.35 -13.60 13.89
N ARG A 87 -5.32 -12.98 13.20
CA ARG A 87 -6.24 -13.72 12.32
C ARG A 87 -6.68 -12.97 11.07
N LEU A 88 -7.09 -13.76 10.08
CA LEU A 88 -7.83 -13.31 8.90
C LEU A 88 -8.92 -14.34 8.59
N GLY A 89 -10.18 -14.03 8.93
CA GLY A 89 -11.25 -15.03 8.94
C GLY A 89 -10.90 -16.17 9.91
N GLU A 90 -10.88 -17.40 9.40
CA GLU A 90 -10.49 -18.60 10.15
C GLU A 90 -8.98 -18.87 10.17
N LEU A 91 -8.22 -18.18 9.32
CA LEU A 91 -6.77 -18.32 9.27
C LEU A 91 -6.13 -17.60 10.46
N ARG A 92 -5.16 -18.23 11.12
CA ARG A 92 -4.48 -17.68 12.30
C ARG A 92 -2.98 -17.67 12.12
N ILE A 93 -2.33 -16.57 12.48
CA ILE A 93 -0.86 -16.50 12.59
C ILE A 93 -0.38 -17.58 13.56
N ASN A 94 0.75 -18.21 13.25
CA ASN A 94 1.35 -19.36 13.95
C ASN A 94 0.56 -20.67 13.88
N ALA A 95 -0.65 -20.68 13.31
CA ALA A 95 -1.34 -21.94 13.09
C ALA A 95 -0.64 -22.73 11.98
N PRO A 96 -0.61 -24.07 12.10
CA PRO A 96 -0.11 -24.91 11.03
C PRO A 96 -0.93 -24.68 9.76
N PHE A 97 -0.25 -24.40 8.66
CA PHE A 97 -0.83 -24.34 7.33
C PHE A 97 -0.69 -25.72 6.70
N GLY A 98 -1.71 -26.56 6.93
CA GLY A 98 -1.76 -27.94 6.45
C GLY A 98 -2.81 -28.13 5.37
N LYS A 99 -2.55 -29.09 4.48
CA LYS A 99 -3.38 -29.42 3.33
C LYS A 99 -4.76 -30.00 3.70
N ALA A 100 -5.72 -29.16 4.08
CA ALA A 100 -7.10 -29.56 4.36
C ALA A 100 -7.98 -29.37 3.10
N PRO A 101 -9.13 -30.09 2.98
CA PRO A 101 -10.03 -29.92 1.83
C PRO A 101 -10.41 -28.44 1.60
N GLY A 102 -9.84 -27.85 0.53
CA GLY A 102 -9.74 -26.41 0.34
C GLY A 102 -8.42 -25.99 -0.31
N ASP A 103 -7.39 -26.82 -0.22
CA ASP A 103 -6.05 -26.58 -0.78
C ASP A 103 -5.96 -26.24 -2.26
N LYS A 104 -6.90 -26.74 -3.06
CA LYS A 104 -6.92 -26.43 -4.50
C LYS A 104 -7.32 -24.98 -4.76
N ALA A 105 -7.93 -24.32 -3.80
CA ALA A 105 -8.30 -22.91 -3.92
C ALA A 105 -7.13 -21.98 -3.56
N PHE A 106 -6.19 -22.43 -2.72
CA PHE A 106 -4.93 -21.73 -2.50
C PHE A 106 -3.95 -22.00 -3.64
N VAL A 107 -3.31 -20.95 -4.13
CA VAL A 107 -2.36 -21.00 -5.24
C VAL A 107 -0.98 -20.68 -4.69
N SER A 108 -0.08 -21.66 -4.74
CA SER A 108 1.33 -21.48 -4.36
C SER A 108 2.07 -20.62 -5.39
N ALA A 109 2.97 -19.75 -4.92
CA ALA A 109 3.91 -19.02 -5.77
C ALA A 109 5.06 -19.92 -6.30
N GLY A 110 5.33 -21.01 -5.60
CA GLY A 110 6.33 -22.02 -5.92
C GLY A 110 7.73 -21.67 -5.41
N MET A 111 7.83 -20.91 -4.32
CA MET A 111 9.10 -20.45 -3.76
C MET A 111 9.87 -21.59 -3.09
N ARG A 112 9.17 -22.54 -2.44
CA ARG A 112 9.83 -23.69 -1.79
C ARG A 112 10.58 -24.57 -2.79
N GLU A 113 9.96 -24.85 -3.94
CA GLU A 113 10.58 -25.66 -4.97
C GLU A 113 11.72 -24.93 -5.69
N LEU A 114 11.63 -23.60 -5.80
CA LEU A 114 12.65 -22.80 -6.49
C LEU A 114 13.91 -22.55 -5.65
N MET A 115 13.77 -22.51 -4.31
CA MET A 115 14.84 -22.06 -3.42
C MET A 115 15.29 -23.10 -2.39
N GLU A 116 14.71 -24.30 -2.40
CA GLU A 116 14.99 -25.36 -1.42
C GLU A 116 14.80 -24.87 0.04
N GLY A 117 13.82 -23.98 0.26
CA GLY A 117 13.50 -23.37 1.54
C GLY A 117 12.15 -23.81 2.12
N ASP A 118 11.84 -23.35 3.33
CA ASP A 118 10.59 -23.63 4.05
C ASP A 118 9.56 -22.47 3.96
N CYS A 119 9.90 -21.40 3.24
CA CYS A 119 9.05 -20.24 2.98
C CYS A 119 8.26 -20.39 1.67
N GLU A 120 6.94 -20.17 1.73
CA GLU A 120 6.05 -20.15 0.57
C GLU A 120 5.05 -18.99 0.65
N TYR A 121 4.59 -18.53 -0.51
CA TYR A 121 3.46 -17.64 -0.64
C TYR A 121 2.24 -18.34 -1.21
N TYR A 122 1.07 -18.03 -0.65
CA TYR A 122 -0.21 -18.51 -1.12
C TYR A 122 -1.18 -17.35 -1.38
N ASP A 123 -1.85 -17.41 -2.53
CA ASP A 123 -2.96 -16.53 -2.91
C ASP A 123 -4.27 -17.31 -2.97
N GLY A 124 -5.40 -16.61 -2.98
CA GLY A 124 -6.72 -17.22 -3.18
C GLY A 124 -7.22 -18.00 -1.96
N GLY A 125 -7.95 -19.09 -2.18
CA GLY A 125 -8.58 -19.83 -1.09
C GLY A 125 -9.58 -18.98 -0.33
N SER A 126 -9.41 -18.89 0.99
CA SER A 126 -10.19 -18.01 1.85
C SER A 126 -9.60 -16.59 1.98
N LEU A 127 -8.49 -16.28 1.31
CA LEU A 127 -7.91 -14.94 1.31
C LEU A 127 -8.77 -14.01 0.44
N PRO A 128 -9.02 -12.77 0.91
CA PRO A 128 -9.60 -11.74 0.06
C PRO A 128 -8.73 -11.47 -1.18
N LYS A 129 -9.38 -11.02 -2.26
CA LYS A 129 -8.68 -10.64 -3.49
C LYS A 129 -7.63 -9.57 -3.20
N GLY A 130 -6.43 -9.76 -3.74
CA GLY A 130 -5.29 -8.85 -3.58
C GLY A 130 -4.46 -9.09 -2.32
N MET A 131 -4.85 -10.05 -1.47
CA MET A 131 -4.01 -10.49 -0.36
C MET A 131 -3.23 -11.75 -0.70
N SER A 132 -2.05 -11.84 -0.10
CA SER A 132 -1.24 -13.05 -0.03
C SER A 132 -1.02 -13.46 1.43
N MET A 133 -0.59 -14.71 1.61
CA MET A 133 -0.21 -15.26 2.90
C MET A 133 1.16 -15.92 2.78
N MET A 134 2.07 -15.55 3.68
CA MET A 134 3.37 -16.19 3.82
C MET A 134 3.27 -17.34 4.83
N VAL A 135 3.88 -18.46 4.47
CA VAL A 135 3.99 -19.65 5.33
C VAL A 135 5.46 -20.01 5.46
N ILE A 136 5.97 -20.05 6.69
CA ILE A 136 7.35 -20.46 7.02
C ILE A 136 7.26 -21.69 7.91
N ALA A 137 8.07 -22.72 7.64
CA ALA A 137 8.09 -23.96 8.41
C ALA A 137 6.68 -24.57 8.64
N ASP A 138 5.84 -24.53 7.59
CA ASP A 138 4.44 -24.97 7.60
C ASP A 138 3.53 -24.25 8.61
N GLN A 139 3.89 -23.03 9.01
CA GLN A 139 3.06 -22.16 9.84
C GLN A 139 2.76 -20.85 9.14
N ILE A 140 1.55 -20.34 9.32
CA ILE A 140 1.17 -19.02 8.80
C ILE A 140 2.02 -17.96 9.50
N ALA A 141 2.87 -17.27 8.75
CA ALA A 141 3.85 -16.33 9.27
C ALA A 141 3.37 -14.87 9.19
N ARG A 142 2.79 -14.47 8.06
CA ARG A 142 2.17 -13.15 7.87
C ARG A 142 1.13 -13.14 6.76
N PHE A 143 0.23 -12.16 6.81
CA PHE A 143 -0.64 -11.77 5.72
C PHE A 143 -0.14 -10.47 5.11
N GLU A 144 -0.39 -10.30 3.81
CA GLU A 144 0.06 -9.13 3.06
C GLU A 144 -1.06 -8.60 2.19
N MET A 145 -1.08 -7.28 2.02
CA MET A 145 -1.90 -6.57 1.04
C MET A 145 -1.01 -5.55 0.34
N ASP A 146 -0.91 -5.68 -0.97
CA ASP A 146 -0.12 -4.77 -1.82
C ASP A 146 -1.02 -3.94 -2.73
N VAL A 147 -0.44 -2.89 -3.31
CA VAL A 147 -1.09 -2.15 -4.38
C VAL A 147 -1.22 -3.05 -5.62
N ALA A 148 -2.44 -3.22 -6.11
CA ALA A 148 -2.68 -3.98 -7.34
C ALA A 148 -2.19 -3.22 -8.60
N ASP A 149 -2.14 -1.89 -8.51
CA ASP A 149 -1.88 -0.95 -9.61
C ASP A 149 -0.73 0.02 -9.27
N ASP A 150 -0.76 1.26 -9.76
CA ASP A 150 0.30 2.24 -9.57
C ASP A 150 0.43 2.69 -8.09
N PRO A 151 1.60 2.48 -7.43
CA PRO A 151 1.84 2.86 -6.04
C PRO A 151 1.76 4.37 -5.76
N SER A 152 1.70 5.19 -6.80
CA SER A 152 1.67 6.66 -6.70
C SER A 152 0.26 7.23 -6.56
N ILE A 153 -0.78 6.38 -6.65
CA ILE A 153 -2.17 6.82 -6.64
C ILE A 153 -2.68 6.92 -5.20
N LYS A 154 -3.01 8.15 -4.79
CA LYS A 154 -3.66 8.42 -3.51
C LYS A 154 -5.12 7.97 -3.55
N VAL A 155 -5.54 7.26 -2.49
CA VAL A 155 -6.92 6.83 -2.26
C VAL A 155 -7.42 7.48 -0.97
N ASP A 156 -8.20 8.55 -1.09
CA ASP A 156 -8.64 9.37 0.06
C ASP A 156 -9.58 8.62 1.01
N THR A 157 -10.40 7.72 0.48
CA THR A 157 -11.33 6.90 1.25
C THR A 157 -11.16 5.44 0.89
N ARG A 158 -11.15 4.55 1.89
CA ARG A 158 -11.11 3.11 1.66
C ARG A 158 -12.19 2.70 0.64
N PRO A 159 -11.83 1.93 -0.42
CA PRO A 159 -12.82 1.42 -1.36
C PRO A 159 -13.86 0.55 -0.65
N VAL A 160 -15.13 0.66 -1.03
CA VAL A 160 -16.25 -0.04 -0.38
C VAL A 160 -16.04 -1.57 -0.42
N ASP A 161 -15.49 -2.08 -1.52
CA ASP A 161 -15.24 -3.51 -1.73
C ASP A 161 -13.84 -3.95 -1.28
N ALA A 162 -13.02 -3.04 -0.74
CA ALA A 162 -11.71 -3.41 -0.20
C ALA A 162 -11.91 -4.23 1.08
N PRO A 163 -11.09 -5.26 1.33
CA PRO A 163 -11.18 -6.03 2.56
C PRO A 163 -10.84 -5.19 3.79
N ALA A 164 -11.34 -5.61 4.95
CA ALA A 164 -11.04 -4.94 6.21
C ALA A 164 -9.62 -5.31 6.65
N LEU A 165 -8.75 -4.31 6.75
CA LEU A 165 -7.39 -4.47 7.27
C LEU A 165 -7.32 -4.02 8.73
N PRO A 166 -6.32 -4.50 9.50
CA PRO A 166 -6.09 -4.06 10.87
C PRO A 166 -6.06 -2.53 11.00
N TYR A 167 -6.63 -2.02 12.10
CA TYR A 167 -6.69 -0.59 12.42
C TYR A 167 -7.42 0.28 11.37
N GLY A 168 -8.21 -0.35 10.49
CA GLY A 168 -8.91 0.36 9.42
C GLY A 168 -7.96 1.02 8.43
N LEU A 169 -6.79 0.40 8.19
CA LEU A 169 -5.82 0.82 7.19
C LEU A 169 -6.27 0.40 5.78
N TRP A 170 -5.70 1.03 4.75
CA TRP A 170 -5.85 0.62 3.35
C TRP A 170 -4.62 1.06 2.54
N VAL A 171 -4.32 0.32 1.48
CA VAL A 171 -3.29 0.71 0.51
C VAL A 171 -3.74 1.94 -0.29
N GLY A 172 -2.81 2.86 -0.57
CA GLY A 172 -3.05 4.16 -1.20
C GLY A 172 -3.41 5.28 -0.21
N MET A 173 -3.59 4.96 1.08
CA MET A 173 -3.79 5.99 2.10
C MET A 173 -2.50 6.78 2.37
N SER A 174 -2.61 8.01 2.89
CA SER A 174 -1.42 8.76 3.30
C SER A 174 -0.73 8.12 4.51
N ALA A 175 0.60 8.12 4.53
CA ALA A 175 1.42 7.63 5.63
C ALA A 175 1.13 8.37 6.96
N ILE A 176 0.80 9.66 6.88
CA ILE A 176 0.40 10.48 8.03
C ILE A 176 -0.88 9.92 8.66
N GLU A 177 -1.90 9.64 7.86
CA GLU A 177 -3.15 9.06 8.34
C GLU A 177 -2.96 7.62 8.84
N ALA A 178 -2.12 6.82 8.17
CA ALA A 178 -1.78 5.48 8.64
C ALA A 178 -1.15 5.51 10.04
N LYS A 179 -0.17 6.40 10.25
CA LYS A 179 0.50 6.59 11.55
C LYS A 179 -0.46 7.03 12.66
N ARG A 180 -1.49 7.82 12.33
CA ARG A 180 -2.53 8.23 13.29
C ARG A 180 -3.44 7.07 13.72
N ARG A 181 -3.63 6.08 12.85
CA ARG A 181 -4.49 4.90 13.12
C ARG A 181 -3.77 3.79 13.85
N LEU A 182 -2.47 3.65 13.62
CA LEU A 182 -1.65 2.71 14.37
C LEU A 182 -1.67 3.05 15.86
N PRO A 183 -1.52 2.05 16.74
CA PRO A 183 -1.31 2.32 18.15
C PRO A 183 -0.03 3.12 18.39
N ALA A 184 0.02 3.80 19.52
CA ALA A 184 1.20 4.57 19.92
C ALA A 184 2.45 3.67 19.97
N GLY A 185 3.61 4.23 19.61
CA GLY A 185 4.89 3.52 19.61
C GLY A 185 5.30 2.91 18.26
N ALA A 186 4.56 3.20 17.18
CA ALA A 186 5.01 2.83 15.83
C ALA A 186 6.34 3.55 15.49
N VAL A 187 7.31 2.77 15.01
CA VAL A 187 8.65 3.23 14.64
C VAL A 187 8.70 3.46 13.13
N THR A 188 9.38 4.53 12.70
CA THR A 188 9.64 4.82 11.29
C THR A 188 11.12 4.57 10.99
N SER A 189 11.42 3.87 9.89
CA SER A 189 12.79 3.64 9.42
C SER A 189 12.87 3.73 7.89
N PRO A 190 13.99 4.16 7.30
CA PRO A 190 14.10 4.29 5.85
C PRO A 190 13.83 2.99 5.11
N HIS A 191 13.15 3.06 3.95
CA HIS A 191 12.93 1.90 3.10
C HIS A 191 14.24 1.45 2.44
N ALA A 192 14.50 0.13 2.39
CA ALA A 192 15.78 -0.39 1.88
C ALA A 192 16.04 -0.01 0.42
N TYR A 193 14.98 0.04 -0.40
CA TYR A 193 15.07 0.28 -1.85
C TYR A 193 14.41 1.57 -2.34
N ALA A 194 13.63 2.22 -1.48
CA ALA A 194 12.82 3.38 -1.86
C ALA A 194 13.21 4.64 -1.10
N SER A 195 14.11 4.55 -0.11
CA SER A 195 14.69 5.72 0.54
C SER A 195 15.41 6.60 -0.50
N PRO A 196 15.27 7.94 -0.41
CA PRO A 196 14.63 8.70 0.66
C PRO A 196 13.11 8.88 0.51
N ASP A 197 12.53 8.45 -0.61
CA ASP A 197 11.13 8.69 -0.95
C ASP A 197 10.16 7.72 -0.27
N GLY A 198 10.68 6.67 0.37
CA GLY A 198 9.91 5.67 1.08
C GLY A 198 10.47 5.32 2.45
N ASP A 199 9.55 4.98 3.35
CA ASP A 199 9.81 4.53 4.71
C ASP A 199 9.05 3.24 5.03
N TYR A 200 9.54 2.53 6.03
CA TYR A 200 8.79 1.54 6.79
C TYR A 200 8.17 2.17 8.02
N LEU A 201 6.91 1.82 8.32
CA LEU A 201 6.27 2.09 9.60
C LEU A 201 5.94 0.76 10.28
N THR A 202 6.55 0.48 11.43
CA THR A 202 6.37 -0.80 12.15
C THR A 202 5.79 -0.55 13.52
N TRP A 203 4.73 -1.28 13.87
CA TRP A 203 4.23 -1.37 15.24
C TRP A 203 4.22 -2.82 15.71
N THR A 204 4.70 -3.05 16.93
CA THR A 204 4.82 -4.39 17.52
C THR A 204 3.91 -4.50 18.74
N ASP A 205 3.01 -5.47 18.70
CA ASP A 205 2.26 -5.93 19.86
C ASP A 205 3.10 -6.93 20.67
N LYS A 206 3.82 -6.40 21.66
CA LYS A 206 4.64 -7.24 22.54
C LYS A 206 3.83 -8.23 23.38
N ALA A 207 2.56 -7.93 23.67
CA ALA A 207 1.73 -8.79 24.51
C ALA A 207 1.32 -10.06 23.78
N ASN A 208 1.04 -9.95 22.48
CA ASN A 208 0.59 -11.07 21.64
C ASN A 208 1.69 -11.64 20.73
N ASN A 209 2.90 -11.08 20.77
CA ASN A 209 4.01 -11.41 19.87
C ASN A 209 3.60 -11.33 18.39
N LEU A 210 3.01 -10.19 18.02
CA LEU A 210 2.56 -9.89 16.66
C LEU A 210 3.06 -8.51 16.26
N ALA A 211 3.10 -8.25 14.97
CA ALA A 211 3.47 -6.95 14.45
C ALA A 211 2.69 -6.61 13.17
N ILE A 212 2.67 -5.33 12.85
CA ILE A 212 2.23 -4.79 11.57
C ILE A 212 3.34 -3.88 11.03
N ARG A 213 3.64 -4.00 9.75
CA ARG A 213 4.57 -3.15 9.03
C ARG A 213 3.88 -2.61 7.78
N LEU A 214 4.06 -1.32 7.52
CA LEU A 214 3.65 -0.68 6.29
C LEU A 214 4.90 -0.28 5.50
N GLU A 215 4.84 -0.49 4.18
CA GLU A 215 5.76 0.17 3.25
C GLU A 215 5.11 1.42 2.72
N THR A 216 5.93 2.44 2.50
CA THR A 216 5.47 3.71 1.94
C THR A 216 6.35 4.17 0.81
N LEU A 217 5.76 4.92 -0.11
CA LEU A 217 6.44 5.61 -1.20
C LEU A 217 5.73 6.94 -1.44
N ASN A 218 6.50 8.03 -1.56
CA ASN A 218 5.99 9.38 -1.77
C ASN A 218 4.90 9.79 -0.75
N GLY A 219 5.03 9.32 0.49
CA GLY A 219 4.08 9.59 1.56
C GLY A 219 2.75 8.81 1.48
N LEU A 220 2.65 7.81 0.60
CA LEU A 220 1.50 6.90 0.50
C LEU A 220 1.88 5.49 0.96
N VAL A 221 0.92 4.77 1.55
CA VAL A 221 1.06 3.35 1.87
C VAL A 221 0.97 2.53 0.60
N THR A 222 2.00 1.73 0.31
CA THR A 222 2.05 0.86 -0.86
C THR A 222 1.75 -0.60 -0.52
N SER A 223 2.12 -1.00 0.69
CA SER A 223 1.95 -2.37 1.18
C SER A 223 1.71 -2.39 2.68
N ILE A 224 0.97 -3.39 3.14
CA ILE A 224 0.65 -3.63 4.56
C ILE A 224 0.87 -5.12 4.86
N TYR A 225 1.73 -5.41 5.82
CA TYR A 225 2.02 -6.76 6.31
C TYR A 225 1.68 -6.88 7.78
N TRP A 226 1.09 -8.00 8.19
CA TRP A 226 0.92 -8.27 9.62
C TRP A 226 1.06 -9.75 9.94
N GLY A 227 1.63 -10.05 11.10
CA GLY A 227 1.94 -11.42 11.50
C GLY A 227 3.00 -11.50 12.58
N GLN A 228 3.86 -12.52 12.50
CA GLN A 228 5.02 -12.68 13.38
C GLN A 228 5.97 -11.49 13.22
N PRO A 229 6.57 -10.96 14.31
CA PRO A 229 7.50 -9.84 14.26
C PRO A 229 8.66 -10.04 13.27
N GLU A 230 9.28 -11.21 13.29
CA GLU A 230 10.41 -11.54 12.41
C GLU A 230 9.95 -11.63 10.95
N ALA A 231 8.76 -12.20 10.72
CA ALA A 231 8.19 -12.35 9.39
C ALA A 231 7.89 -10.99 8.77
N VAL A 232 7.27 -10.04 9.49
CA VAL A 232 6.94 -8.72 8.91
C VAL A 232 8.18 -7.87 8.61
N GLU A 233 9.35 -8.23 9.13
CA GLU A 233 10.61 -7.55 8.83
C GLU A 233 11.38 -8.13 7.64
N LEU A 234 10.93 -9.26 7.07
CA LEU A 234 11.51 -9.83 5.86
C LEU A 234 11.26 -8.90 4.66
N ILE A 235 12.35 -8.31 4.16
CA ILE A 235 12.35 -7.34 3.04
C ILE A 235 12.19 -8.05 1.69
N GLU A 236 12.84 -9.20 1.50
CA GLU A 236 12.77 -10.00 0.26
C GLU A 236 11.62 -11.03 0.27
N GLY A 237 10.82 -11.06 1.34
CA GLY A 237 9.83 -12.11 1.54
C GLY A 237 10.48 -13.49 1.66
N CYS A 238 10.11 -14.42 0.76
CA CYS A 238 10.67 -15.77 0.69
C CYS A 238 11.93 -15.89 -0.20
N ALA A 239 12.47 -14.78 -0.72
CA ALA A 239 13.57 -14.73 -1.68
C ALA A 239 14.96 -14.45 -1.07
#